data_AF-A0A1M7M644-F1
#
_entry.id   AF-A0A1M7M644-F1
#
_cell.length_a   1.000
_cell.length_b   1.000
_cell.length_c   1.000
_cell.angle_alpha   90.00
_cell.angle_beta   90.00
_cell.angle_gamma   90.00
#
_symmetry.space_group_name_H-M   'P 1'
#
loop_
_entity.id
_entity.type
_entity.pdbx_description
1 polymer ?
#
loop_
_entity_poly.entity_id
_entity_poly.type
_entity_poly.pdbx_seq_one_letter_code
_entity_poly.pdbx_strand_id
1 'polypeptide(L)' 'MNIVLILIAVIGGAVGILSTLYCTISMIAVIIWKIYRKAKYHISMFD' A
#
# COMPACT_ATOMS: atom_id res chain seq x y z
N MET A 1 -29.04 21.24 -1.85
CA MET A 1 -28.00 20.30 -1.39
C MET A 1 -27.92 19.18 -2.42
N ASN A 2 -26.84 19.10 -3.21
CA ASN A 2 -26.76 18.17 -4.33
C ASN A 2 -26.19 16.83 -3.87
N ILE A 3 -27.08 15.87 -3.60
CA ILE A 3 -26.77 14.53 -3.07
C ILE A 3 -25.76 13.77 -3.96
N VAL A 4 -25.81 14.00 -5.28
CA VAL A 4 -24.94 13.30 -6.24
C VAL A 4 -23.47 13.66 -6.05
N LEU A 5 -23.18 14.94 -5.78
CA LEU A 5 -21.81 15.42 -5.56
C LEU A 5 -21.19 14.86 -4.27
N ILE A 6 -22.00 14.74 -3.21
CA ILE A 6 -21.53 14.18 -1.93
C ILE A 6 -21.20 12.70 -2.09
N LEU A 7 -22.04 11.94 -2.82
CA LEU A 7 -21.81 10.51 -3.06
C LEU A 7 -20.51 10.26 -3.84
N ILE A 8 -20.25 11.05 -4.90
CA ILE A 8 -19.02 10.95 -5.69
C ILE A 8 -17.80 11.31 -4.85
N ALA A 9 -17.90 12.33 -3.99
CA ALA A 9 -16.81 12.74 -3.11
C ALA A 9 -16.44 11.65 -2.09
N VAL A 10 -17.43 10.96 -1.52
CA VAL A 10 -17.21 9.86 -0.56
C VAL A 10 -16.58 8.65 -1.25
N ILE A 11 -17.08 8.27 -2.44
CA ILE A 11 -16.53 7.13 -3.19
C ILE A 11 -15.11 7.44 -3.67
N GLY A 12 -14.89 8.64 -4.23
CA GLY A 12 -13.56 9.08 -4.66
C GLY A 12 -12.56 9.16 -3.51
N GLY A 13 -12.99 9.69 -2.36
CA GLY A 13 -12.17 9.73 -1.15
C GLY A 13 -11.82 8.33 -0.62
N ALA A 14 -12.80 7.42 -0.57
CA ALA A 14 -12.58 6.05 -0.12
C ALA A 14 -11.60 5.29 -1.03
N VAL A 15 -11.76 5.40 -2.35
CA VAL A 15 -10.86 4.77 -3.33
C VAL A 15 -9.43 5.32 -3.22
N GLY A 16 -9.28 6.63 -3.01
CA GLY A 16 -7.96 7.26 -2.82
C GLY A 16 -7.22 6.76 -1.57
N ILE A 17 -7.94 6.64 -0.44
CA ILE A 17 -7.37 6.15 0.82
C ILE A 17 -6.98 4.68 0.69
N LEU A 18 -7.87 3.85 0.14
CA LEU A 18 -7.61 2.42 -0.04
C LEU A 18 -6.40 2.17 -0.96
N SER A 19 -6.29 2.92 -2.05
CA SER A 19 -5.17 2.79 -3.00
C SER A 19 -3.84 3.20 -2.36
N THR A 20 -3.84 4.31 -1.60
CA THR A 20 -2.64 4.81 -0.91
C THR A 20 -2.19 3.85 0.18
N LEU A 21 -3.15 3.34 0.97
CA LEU A 21 -2.87 2.38 2.03
C LEU A 21 -2.31 1.07 1.46
N TYR A 22 -2.90 0.57 0.37
CA TYR A 22 -2.44 -0.65 -0.30
C TYR A 22 -1.00 -0.51 -0.83
N CYS A 23 -0.69 0.59 -1.53
CA CYS A 23 0.67 0.85 -1.98
C CYS A 23 1.68 0.93 -0.83
N THR A 24 1.31 1.63 0.26
CA THR A 24 2.18 1.81 1.42
C THR A 24 2.46 0.47 2.11
N ILE A 25 1.42 -0.34 2.34
CA ILE A 25 1.57 -1.67 2.95
C ILE A 25 2.38 -2.60 2.04
N SER A 26 2.13 -2.58 0.72
CA SER A 26 2.87 -3.39 -0.25
C SER A 26 4.37 -3.07 -0.23
N MET A 27 4.73 -1.79 -0.19
CA MET A 27 6.12 -1.36 -0.12
C MET A 27 6.80 -1.82 1.19
N ILE A 28 6.12 -1.67 2.33
CA ILE A 28 6.64 -2.14 3.62
C ILE A 28 6.78 -3.67 3.65
N ALA A 29 5.79 -4.39 3.11
CA ALA A 29 5.82 -5.86 3.05
C ALA A 29 7.01 -6.39 2.24
N VAL A 30 7.32 -5.77 1.09
CA VAL A 30 8.49 -6.15 0.27
C VAL A 30 9.80 -5.86 1.02
N ILE A 31 9.89 -4.75 1.76
CA ILE A 31 11.06 -4.42 2.58
C ILE A 31 11.25 -5.46 3.69
N ILE A 32 10.20 -5.80 4.44
CA ILE A 32 10.24 -6.82 5.49
C ILE A 32 10.65 -8.17 4.90
N TRP A 33 10.09 -8.54 3.74
CA TRP A 33 10.43 -9.78 3.07
C TRP A 33 11.89 -9.81 2.59
N LYS A 34 12.43 -8.68 2.11
CA LYS A 34 13.87 -8.54 1.81
C LYS A 34 14.75 -8.69 3.06
N ILE A 35 14.36 -8.11 4.20
CA ILE A 35 15.08 -8.25 5.46
C ILE A 35 15.04 -9.70 5.97
N TYR A 36 13.86 -10.34 5.92
CA TYR A 36 13.70 -11.74 6.32
C TYR A 36 14.58 -12.68 5.47
N ARG A 37 14.57 -12.49 4.14
CA ARG A 37 15.40 -13.30 3.25
C ARG A 37 16.89 -13.10 3.50
N LYS A 38 17.34 -11.86 3.74
CA LYS A 38 18.74 -11.60 4.14
C LYS A 38 19.10 -12.29 5.45
N ALA A 39 18.26 -12.19 6.47
CA ALA A 39 18.53 -12.74 7.80
C ALA A 39 18.57 -14.27 7.82
N LYS A 40 17.67 -14.92 7.05
CA LYS A 40 17.56 -16.39 7.03
C LYS A 40 18.50 -17.06 6.04
N TYR A 41 18.70 -16.47 4.87
CA TYR A 41 19.42 -17.13 3.78
C TYR A 41 20.80 -16.49 3.49
N HIS A 42 21.18 -15.41 4.19
CA HIS A 42 22.47 -14.72 4.02
C HIS A 42 22.78 -14.30 2.57
N ILE A 43 21.77 -14.25 1.70
CA ILE A 43 21.90 -13.84 0.30
C ILE A 43 21.85 -12.30 0.23
N SER A 44 22.65 -11.72 -0.67
CA SER A 44 22.73 -10.27 -0.89
C SER A 44 21.35 -9.67 -1.17
N MET A 45 21.05 -8.51 -0.57
CA MET A 45 19.78 -7.79 -0.72
C MET A 45 19.51 -7.27 -2.15
N PHE A 46 20.50 -7.38 -3.04
CA PHE A 46 20.58 -6.71 -4.34
C PHE A 46 20.73 -7.66 -5.53
N ASP A 47 20.61 -8.97 -5.34
CA ASP A 47 20.55 -9.95 -6.43
C ASP A 47 19.08 -10.30 -6.78
#